data_AF-A0A930R481-F1
#
_entry.id   AF-A0A930R481-F1
#
_cell.length_a   1.000
_cell.length_b   1.000
_cell.length_c   1.000
_cell.angle_alpha   90.00
_cell.angle_beta   90.00
_cell.angle_gamma   90.00
#
_symmetry.space_group_name_H-M   'P 1'
#
loop_
_entity.id
_entity.type
_entity.pdbx_description
1 polymer ?
#
loop_
_entity_poly.entity_id
_entity_poly.type
_entity_poly.pdbx_seq_one_letter_code
_entity_poly.pdbx_strand_id
1 'polypeptide(L)'
;VTLIMEEWVTLSWTQWGGLLWLGIFIDAVGYLWWAMALQQATNSAAVANLAYAVPLLSLVVSAVTLGERMTGAALLALVLIMGGILLQNVRRGGRTR
;
A
#
# COMPACT_ATOMS: atom_id res chain seq x y z
N VAL A 1 -14.32 -5.01 -27.48
CA VAL A 1 -15.06 -6.31 -27.52
C VAL A 1 -15.20 -6.92 -26.12
N THR A 2 -14.28 -6.66 -25.17
CA THR A 2 -14.33 -7.19 -23.80
C THR A 2 -15.42 -6.58 -22.89
N LEU A 3 -15.81 -5.30 -23.08
CA LEU A 3 -16.82 -4.64 -22.23
C LEU A 3 -18.28 -5.07 -22.50
N ILE A 4 -18.54 -5.76 -23.61
CA ILE A 4 -19.90 -6.18 -24.00
C ILE A 4 -20.23 -7.57 -23.43
N MET A 5 -19.21 -8.32 -23.02
CA MET A 5 -19.31 -9.70 -22.48
C MET A 5 -19.28 -9.74 -20.94
N GLU A 6 -19.20 -8.58 -20.27
CA GLU A 6 -19.24 -8.52 -18.81
C GLU A 6 -20.69 -8.60 -18.32
N GLU A 7 -20.98 -9.60 -17.49
CA GLU A 7 -22.22 -9.62 -16.72
C GLU A 7 -22.15 -8.53 -15.66
N TRP A 8 -23.02 -7.54 -15.78
CA TRP A 8 -23.18 -6.49 -14.78
C TRP A 8 -23.75 -7.10 -13.50
N VAL A 9 -22.88 -7.35 -12.53
CA VAL A 9 -23.29 -7.86 -11.23
C VAL A 9 -23.94 -6.72 -10.44
N THR A 10 -25.18 -6.92 -10.02
CA THR A 10 -25.86 -6.00 -9.11
C THR A 10 -25.31 -6.18 -7.70
N LEU A 11 -24.79 -5.10 -7.13
CA LEU A 11 -24.25 -5.10 -5.77
C LEU A 11 -25.41 -5.21 -4.75
N SER A 12 -25.27 -6.14 -3.82
CA SER A 12 -26.13 -6.21 -2.64
C SER A 12 -25.88 -5.03 -1.69
N TRP A 13 -26.83 -4.75 -0.80
CA TRP A 13 -26.72 -3.67 0.19
C TRP A 13 -25.51 -3.80 1.11
N THR A 14 -25.09 -5.02 1.44
CA THR A 14 -23.88 -5.27 2.24
C THR A 14 -22.62 -4.91 1.47
N GLN A 15 -22.56 -5.21 0.16
CA GLN A 15 -21.44 -4.84 -0.69
C GLN A 15 -21.36 -3.32 -0.91
N TRP A 16 -22.51 -2.65 -1.05
CA TRP A 16 -22.56 -1.18 -1.04
C TRP A 16 -22.00 -0.60 0.26
N GLY A 17 -22.39 -1.16 1.41
CA GLY A 17 -21.81 -0.78 2.70
C GLY A 17 -20.30 -0.99 2.76
N GLY A 18 -19.81 -2.13 2.25
CA GLY A 18 -18.38 -2.42 2.16
C GLY A 18 -17.61 -1.44 1.26
N LEU A 19 -18.19 -1.05 0.12
CA LEU A 19 -17.61 -0.05 -0.78
C LEU A 19 -17.54 1.33 -0.14
N LEU A 20 -18.60 1.75 0.54
CA LEU A 20 -18.60 3.02 1.28
C LEU A 20 -17.57 3.02 2.40
N TRP A 21 -17.48 1.91 3.14
CA TRP A 21 -16.47 1.73 4.18
C TRP A 21 -15.04 1.85 3.60
N LEU A 22 -14.76 1.12 2.52
CA LEU A 22 -13.47 1.14 1.84
C LEU A 22 -13.13 2.55 1.34
N GLY A 23 -14.04 3.17 0.58
CA GLY A 23 -13.81 4.48 -0.03
C GLY A 23 -13.65 5.61 1.00
N ILE A 24 -14.43 5.61 2.08
CA ILE A 24 -14.38 6.68 3.07
C ILE A 24 -13.22 6.47 4.06
N PHE A 25 -13.20 5.33 4.75
CA PHE A 25 -12.31 5.16 5.90
C PHE A 25 -10.93 4.65 5.52
N ILE A 26 -10.83 3.79 4.51
CA ILE A 26 -9.54 3.24 4.09
C ILE A 26 -8.85 4.21 3.13
N ASP A 27 -9.58 4.63 2.09
CA ASP A 27 -9.00 5.48 1.04
C ASP A 27 -9.06 6.97 1.41
N ALA A 28 -10.24 7.59 1.53
CA ALA A 28 -10.33 9.05 1.67
C ALA A 28 -9.62 9.58 2.91
N VAL A 29 -9.84 8.97 4.08
CA VAL A 29 -9.14 9.35 5.32
C VAL A 29 -7.64 9.08 5.20
N GLY A 30 -7.23 7.94 4.64
CA GLY A 30 -5.83 7.59 4.43
C GLY A 30 -5.10 8.59 3.54
N TYR A 31 -5.69 8.93 2.39
CA TYR A 31 -5.13 9.93 1.47
C TYR A 31 -5.11 11.34 2.06
N LEU A 32 -6.14 11.74 2.81
CA LEU A 32 -6.17 13.03 3.46
C LEU A 32 -5.02 13.16 4.48
N TRP A 33 -4.85 12.15 5.35
CA TRP A 33 -3.73 12.14 6.28
C TRP A 33 -2.38 12.10 5.58
N TRP A 34 -2.24 11.32 4.51
CA TRP A 34 -1.02 11.30 3.71
C TRP A 34 -0.69 12.68 3.12
N ALA A 35 -1.68 13.35 2.53
CA ALA A 35 -1.52 14.69 1.98
C ALA A 35 -1.14 15.70 3.07
N MET A 36 -1.80 15.65 4.23
CA MET A 36 -1.47 16.49 5.38
C MET A 36 -0.05 16.25 5.88
N ALA A 37 0.38 14.98 5.96
CA ALA A 37 1.74 14.63 6.38
C ALA A 37 2.78 15.17 5.41
N LEU A 38 2.56 15.04 4.09
CA LEU A 38 3.47 15.56 3.08
C LEU A 38 3.54 17.09 3.09
N GLN A 39 2.41 17.78 3.28
CA GLN A 39 2.36 19.25 3.33
C GLN A 39 3.06 19.84 4.55
N GLN A 40 3.03 19.15 5.69
CA GLN A 40 3.63 19.60 6.94
C GLN A 40 5.06 19.06 7.15
N ALA A 41 5.53 18.15 6.30
CA ALA A 41 6.84 17.54 6.43
C ALA A 41 7.97 18.53 6.11
N THR A 42 8.90 18.71 7.04
CA THR A 42 10.17 19.41 6.76
C THR A 42 10.99 18.68 5.70
N ASN A 43 10.86 17.35 5.61
CA ASN A 43 11.46 16.52 4.57
C ASN A 43 10.40 15.60 3.96
N SER A 44 9.69 16.10 2.95
CA SER A 44 8.64 15.34 2.25
C SER A 44 9.19 14.07 1.58
N ALA A 45 10.47 14.03 1.20
CA ALA A 45 11.08 12.81 0.64
C ALA A 45 11.22 11.70 1.69
N ALA A 46 11.58 12.05 2.92
CA ALA A 46 11.64 11.11 4.03
C ALA A 46 10.24 10.55 4.37
N VAL A 47 9.20 11.40 4.37
CA VAL A 47 7.82 10.96 4.56
C VAL A 47 7.37 10.08 3.39
N ALA A 48 7.64 10.46 2.15
CA ALA A 48 7.33 9.65 0.96
C ALA A 48 7.98 8.27 1.01
N ASN A 49 9.20 8.16 1.54
CA ASN A 49 9.88 6.87 1.71
C ASN A 49 9.17 5.94 2.70
N LEU A 50 8.31 6.43 3.60
CA LEU A 50 7.50 5.57 4.48
C LEU A 50 6.49 4.72 3.71
N ALA A 51 6.08 5.14 2.50
CA ALA A 51 5.22 4.34 1.64
C ALA A 51 5.87 2.99 1.27
N TYR A 52 7.20 2.92 1.30
CA TYR A 52 7.92 1.67 1.08
C TYR A 52 7.78 0.66 2.22
N ALA A 53 7.29 1.07 3.40
CA ALA A 53 6.94 0.14 4.47
C ALA A 53 5.62 -0.59 4.21
N VAL A 54 4.75 -0.09 3.32
CA VAL A 54 3.44 -0.68 3.01
C VAL A 54 3.51 -2.17 2.65
N PRO A 55 4.37 -2.65 1.72
CA PRO A 55 4.45 -4.08 1.40
C PRO A 55 4.91 -4.96 2.57
N LEU A 56 5.75 -4.44 3.48
CA LEU A 56 6.16 -5.16 4.68
C LEU A 56 5.00 -5.23 5.69
N LEU A 57 4.37 -4.08 5.94
CA LEU A 57 3.25 -3.99 6.86
C LEU A 57 2.06 -4.80 6.37
N SER A 58 1.73 -4.77 5.08
CA SER A 58 0.64 -5.55 4.52
C SER A 58 0.88 -7.04 4.68
N LEU A 59 2.11 -7.52 4.49
CA LEU A 59 2.46 -8.92 4.67
C LEU A 59 2.34 -9.36 6.14
N VAL A 60 2.83 -8.55 7.08
CA VAL A 60 2.69 -8.83 8.52
C VAL A 60 1.22 -8.81 8.93
N VAL A 61 0.47 -7.76 8.54
CA VAL A 61 -0.95 -7.63 8.87
C VAL A 61 -1.72 -8.81 8.30
N SER A 62 -1.54 -9.14 7.01
CA SER A 62 -2.22 -10.28 6.38
C SER A 62 -1.87 -11.61 7.04
N ALA A 63 -0.59 -11.85 7.38
CA ALA A 63 -0.19 -13.08 8.07
C ALA A 63 -0.86 -13.20 9.45
N VAL A 64 -1.01 -12.08 10.18
CA VAL A 64 -1.65 -12.06 11.50
C VAL A 64 -3.18 -12.15 11.41
N THR A 65 -3.81 -11.44 10.46
CA THR A 65 -5.28 -11.37 10.36
C THR A 65 -5.88 -12.57 9.66
N LEU A 66 -5.24 -13.10 8.62
CA LEU A 66 -5.72 -14.28 7.88
C LEU A 66 -5.13 -15.59 8.44
N GLY A 67 -4.06 -15.52 9.25
CA GLY A 67 -3.40 -16.71 9.82
C GLY A 67 -2.65 -17.55 8.79
N GLU A 68 -2.38 -17.00 7.61
CA GLU A 68 -1.71 -17.72 6.52
C GLU A 68 -0.23 -17.96 6.82
N ARG A 69 0.26 -19.14 6.44
CA ARG A 69 1.69 -19.45 6.54
C ARG A 69 2.44 -18.71 5.45
N MET A 70 3.37 -17.85 5.84
CA MET A 70 4.28 -17.21 4.88
C MET A 70 5.05 -18.26 4.10
N THR A 71 4.85 -18.28 2.78
CA THR A 71 5.61 -19.15 1.89
C THR A 71 7.03 -18.63 1.73
N GLY A 72 7.97 -19.50 1.37
CA GLY A 72 9.34 -19.08 1.05
C GLY A 72 9.39 -18.04 -0.08
N ALA A 73 8.44 -18.09 -1.02
CA ALA A 73 8.27 -17.09 -2.07
C ALA A 73 7.88 -15.71 -1.53
N ALA A 74 6.98 -15.64 -0.55
CA ALA A 74 6.60 -14.37 0.11
C ALA A 74 7.79 -13.73 0.85
N LEU A 75 8.61 -14.55 1.51
CA LEU A 75 9.85 -14.09 2.15
C LEU A 75 10.88 -13.59 1.13
N LEU A 76 11.06 -14.29 0.01
CA LEU A 76 11.96 -13.85 -1.06
C LEU A 76 11.49 -12.53 -1.69
N ALA A 77 10.19 -12.40 -1.96
CA ALA A 77 9.60 -11.16 -2.45
C ALA A 77 9.84 -10.00 -1.47
N LEU A 78 9.68 -10.25 -0.17
CA LEU A 78 9.95 -9.25 0.86
C LEU A 78 11.42 -8.79 0.85
N VAL A 79 12.36 -9.73 0.78
CA VAL A 79 13.80 -9.42 0.70
C VAL A 79 14.12 -8.58 -0.55
N LEU A 80 13.55 -8.93 -1.71
CA LEU A 80 13.76 -8.19 -2.96
C LEU A 80 13.19 -6.76 -2.88
N ILE A 81 12.00 -6.58 -2.34
CA ILE A 81 11.37 -5.26 -2.16
C ILE A 81 12.23 -4.41 -1.21
N MET A 82 12.60 -4.94 -0.05
CA MET A 82 13.45 -4.27 0.94
C MET A 82 14.82 -3.90 0.36
N GLY A 83 15.43 -4.80 -0.40
CA GLY A 83 16.70 -4.56 -1.09
C GLY A 83 16.61 -3.42 -2.11
N GLY A 84 15.53 -3.39 -2.91
CA GLY A 84 15.26 -2.32 -3.87
C GLY A 84 15.09 -0.95 -3.20
N ILE A 85 14.35 -0.90 -2.08
CA ILE A 85 14.13 0.32 -1.28
C ILE A 85 15.46 0.84 -0.72
N LEU A 86 16.26 -0.04 -0.12
CA LEU A 86 17.55 0.34 0.46
C LEU A 86 18.49 0.88 -0.62
N LEU A 87 18.57 0.21 -1.78
CA LEU A 87 19.38 0.66 -2.91
C LEU A 87 18.93 2.04 -3.41
N GLN A 88 17.62 2.27 -3.50
CA GLN A 88 17.07 3.55 -3.93
C GLN A 88 17.40 4.68 -2.93
N ASN A 89 17.27 4.42 -1.63
CA ASN A 89 17.59 5.37 -0.58
C ASN A 89 19.08 5.73 -0.53
N VAL A 90 19.97 4.74 -0.63
CA VAL A 90 21.43 4.97 -0.65
C VAL A 90 21.84 5.79 -1.88
N ARG A 91 21.28 5.49 -3.06
CA ARG A 91 21.57 6.25 -4.30
C ARG A 91 21.06 7.69 -4.26
N ARG A 92 19.91 7.95 -3.61
CA ARG A 92 19.39 9.31 -3.41
C ARG A 92 20.27 10.12 -2.45
N GLY A 93 20.76 9.52 -1.37
CA GLY A 93 21.67 10.20 -0.42
C GLY A 93 23.03 10.59 -1.02
N GLY A 94 23.51 9.89 -2.05
CA GLY A 94 24.77 10.20 -2.73
C GLY A 94 24.68 11.26 -3.83
N ARG A 95 23.47 11.67 -4.24
CA ARG A 95 23.24 12.58 -5.38
C ARG A 95 22.90 14.02 -4.94
N THR A 96 22.85 14.26 -3.63
CA THR A 96 22.62 15.58 -3.00
C THR A 96 23.88 16.17 -2.36
N ARG A 97 25.06 15.62 -2.70
CA ARG A 97 26.36 16.27 -2.44
C ARG A 97 26.96 16.75 -3.75
#